data_AF-A0A2V8BGN5-F1
#
_entry.id   AF-A0A2V8BGN5-F1
#
_cell.length_a   1.000
_cell.length_b   1.000
_cell.length_c   1.000
_cell.angle_alpha   90.00
_cell.angle_beta   90.00
_cell.angle_gamma   90.00
#
_symmetry.space_group_name_H-M   'P 1'
#
loop_
_entity.id
_entity.type
_entity.pdbx_description
1 polymer ?
#
loop_
_entity_poly.entity_id
_entity_poly.type
_entity_poly.pdbx_seq_one_letter_code
_entity_poly.pdbx_strand_id
1 'polypeptide(L)'
;MRRFLHVADGTCTTRTIEAAGIPGACSIWADPLYDGSVPGGLNDTELLDVRMRYLAGPTDLTWAAWAGSDPSLDPANDLRQWRATIERHESYDELILWFEHDLFDQLNLIQLLTWIRDYLPAAKPVSLICIGSFPGRPDFKGLGELTPDELASLLETRQPVSDPHYEVARRAWRAFREPTPKALDELRQDDTSAFAVSRSSHHSFFPGISVD
;
A
#
# COMPACT_ATOMS: atom_id res chain seq x y z
N MET A 1 -22.17 -5.01 15.29
CA MET A 1 -21.62 -5.38 13.98
C MET A 1 -20.16 -4.93 13.97
N ARG A 2 -19.23 -5.74 13.46
CA ARG A 2 -17.81 -5.36 13.41
C ARG A 2 -17.64 -4.20 12.41
N ARG A 3 -16.89 -3.17 12.78
CA ARG A 3 -16.60 -2.00 11.94
C ARG A 3 -15.29 -2.21 11.20
N PHE A 4 -15.27 -1.99 9.89
CA PHE A 4 -14.09 -2.13 9.06
C PHE A 4 -13.59 -0.77 8.57
N LEU A 5 -12.27 -0.61 8.52
CA LEU A 5 -11.61 0.36 7.67
C LEU A 5 -10.88 -0.39 6.56
N HIS A 6 -11.23 -0.11 5.31
CA HIS A 6 -10.59 -0.65 4.13
C HIS A 6 -9.54 0.36 3.65
N VAL A 7 -8.30 -0.08 3.50
CA VAL A 7 -7.22 0.71 2.88
C VAL A 7 -6.82 0.02 1.60
N ALA A 8 -6.90 0.73 0.49
CA ALA A 8 -6.49 0.22 -0.81
C ALA A 8 -5.37 1.05 -1.43
N ASP A 9 -4.72 0.46 -2.42
CA ASP A 9 -3.71 1.01 -3.31
C ASP A 9 -4.19 2.18 -4.18
N GLY A 10 -5.50 2.43 -4.28
CA GLY A 10 -6.03 3.54 -5.05
C GLY A 10 -7.55 3.76 -4.98
N THR A 11 -8.01 4.83 -5.64
CA THR A 11 -9.43 5.20 -5.63
C THR A 11 -10.31 4.25 -6.45
N CYS A 12 -9.76 3.55 -7.44
CA CYS A 12 -10.52 2.57 -8.22
C CYS A 12 -10.99 1.43 -7.33
N THR A 13 -10.09 0.82 -6.57
CA THR A 13 -10.38 -0.25 -5.62
C THR A 13 -11.38 0.18 -4.56
N THR A 14 -11.20 1.35 -3.92
CA THR A 14 -12.14 1.84 -2.89
C THR A 14 -13.55 2.11 -3.44
N ARG A 15 -13.68 2.68 -4.65
CA ARG A 15 -14.99 2.83 -5.30
C ARG A 15 -15.65 1.49 -5.58
N THR A 16 -14.87 0.47 -5.97
CA THR A 16 -15.41 -0.88 -6.18
C THR A 16 -15.84 -1.54 -4.87
N ILE A 17 -15.11 -1.32 -3.75
CA ILE A 17 -15.52 -1.76 -2.40
C ILE A 17 -16.89 -1.17 -2.03
N GLU A 18 -17.06 0.14 -2.24
CA GLU A 18 -18.31 0.84 -1.97
C GLU A 18 -19.45 0.33 -2.86
N ALA A 19 -19.20 0.19 -4.17
CA ALA A 19 -20.16 -0.33 -5.13
C ALA A 19 -20.59 -1.78 -4.85
N ALA A 20 -19.70 -2.58 -4.26
CA ALA A 20 -19.97 -3.94 -3.83
C ALA A 20 -20.81 -4.01 -2.54
N GLY A 21 -21.07 -2.88 -1.89
CA GLY A 21 -21.80 -2.83 -0.63
C GLY A 21 -21.04 -3.49 0.52
N ILE A 22 -19.71 -3.60 0.44
CA ILE A 22 -18.88 -4.14 1.51
C ILE A 22 -18.96 -3.15 2.70
N PRO A 23 -19.41 -3.58 3.90
CA PRO A 23 -19.60 -2.65 5.02
C PRO A 23 -18.28 -2.12 5.55
N GLY A 24 -18.13 -0.81 5.66
CA GLY A 24 -16.93 -0.21 6.24
C GLY A 24 -16.68 1.20 5.70
N ALA A 25 -15.71 1.88 6.30
CA ALA A 25 -15.16 3.11 5.71
C ALA A 25 -14.00 2.76 4.77
N CYS A 26 -13.71 3.63 3.82
CA CYS A 26 -12.58 3.51 2.90
C CYS A 26 -11.55 4.61 3.15
N SER A 27 -10.28 4.27 2.95
CA SER A 27 -9.15 5.19 2.82
C SER A 27 -8.19 4.60 1.78
N ILE A 28 -7.15 5.35 1.42
CA ILE A 28 -6.15 4.87 0.47
C ILE A 28 -4.73 5.01 1.02
N TRP A 29 -3.79 4.28 0.44
CA TRP A 29 -2.35 4.42 0.67
C TRP A 29 -1.62 4.13 -0.64
N ALA A 30 -1.27 5.20 -1.36
CA ALA A 30 -1.00 5.15 -2.80
C ALA A 30 0.12 6.13 -3.24
N ASP A 31 1.21 6.25 -2.47
CA ASP A 31 2.35 7.11 -2.85
C ASP A 31 3.20 6.39 -3.93
N PRO A 32 3.47 6.99 -5.11
CA PRO A 32 4.34 6.40 -6.12
C PRO A 32 5.81 6.44 -5.67
N LEU A 33 6.15 5.59 -4.71
CA LEU A 33 7.45 5.55 -4.03
C LEU A 33 8.61 5.16 -4.94
N TYR A 34 8.34 4.47 -6.06
CA TYR A 34 9.35 4.16 -7.08
C TYR A 34 9.83 5.41 -7.83
N ASP A 35 9.14 6.53 -7.68
CA ASP A 35 9.49 7.80 -8.29
C ASP A 35 9.67 8.91 -7.24
N GLY A 36 10.66 9.77 -7.45
CA GLY A 36 11.09 10.77 -6.48
C GLY A 36 11.87 10.22 -5.28
N SER A 37 12.37 11.13 -4.44
CA SER A 37 13.26 10.75 -3.33
C SER A 37 12.50 10.16 -2.14
N VAL A 38 13.07 9.12 -1.53
CA VAL A 38 12.60 8.49 -0.28
C VAL A 38 13.79 8.31 0.68
N PRO A 39 14.37 9.40 1.20
CA PRO A 39 15.64 9.34 1.93
C PRO A 39 15.51 8.59 3.27
N GLY A 40 16.52 7.79 3.60
CA GLY A 40 16.69 7.18 4.93
C GLY A 40 16.93 8.21 6.03
N GLY A 41 16.77 7.80 7.29
CA GLY A 41 17.05 8.64 8.46
C GLY A 41 15.97 9.68 8.83
N LEU A 42 14.96 9.88 7.97
CA LEU A 42 13.81 10.73 8.27
C LEU A 42 12.72 9.97 9.03
N ASN A 43 12.08 10.66 9.98
CA ASN A 43 10.82 10.19 10.58
C ASN A 43 9.65 10.33 9.58
N ASP A 44 8.46 9.82 9.94
CA ASP A 44 7.31 9.81 9.04
C ASP A 44 6.85 11.22 8.63
N THR A 45 6.84 12.19 9.55
CA THR A 45 6.44 13.58 9.24
C THR A 45 7.43 14.25 8.28
N GLU A 46 8.72 14.09 8.52
CA GLU A 46 9.77 14.62 7.64
C GLU A 46 9.73 13.98 6.25
N LEU A 47 9.55 12.67 6.18
CA LEU A 47 9.39 11.95 4.92
C LEU A 47 8.14 12.43 4.17
N LEU A 48 7.02 12.56 4.89
CA LEU A 48 5.76 13.04 4.33
C LEU A 48 5.92 14.42 3.69
N ASP A 49 6.66 15.35 4.31
CA ASP A 49 6.94 16.65 3.72
C ASP A 49 7.81 16.57 2.45
N VAL A 50 8.79 15.64 2.41
CA VAL A 50 9.57 15.37 1.19
C VAL A 50 8.66 14.85 0.07
N ARG A 51 7.81 13.87 0.37
CA ARG A 51 6.91 13.26 -0.61
C ARG A 51 5.86 14.23 -1.12
N MET A 52 5.19 14.96 -0.23
CA MET A 52 4.21 15.98 -0.61
C MET A 52 4.83 17.09 -1.48
N ARG A 53 6.08 17.51 -1.19
CA ARG A 53 6.79 18.48 -2.03
C ARG A 53 7.11 17.92 -3.41
N TYR A 54 7.52 16.65 -3.49
CA TYR A 54 7.77 15.98 -4.76
C TYR A 54 6.50 15.88 -5.62
N LEU A 55 5.40 15.40 -5.02
CA LEU A 55 4.11 15.20 -5.69
C LEU A 55 3.45 16.52 -6.13
N ALA A 56 3.74 17.63 -5.46
CA ALA A 56 3.26 18.95 -5.89
C ALA A 56 3.88 19.39 -7.25
N GLY A 57 5.04 18.85 -7.61
CA GLY A 57 5.81 19.23 -8.80
C GLY A 57 6.42 20.64 -8.70
N PRO A 58 7.12 21.11 -9.75
CA PRO A 58 7.54 22.50 -9.86
C PRO A 58 6.34 23.45 -9.74
N THR A 59 6.50 24.57 -9.05
CA THR A 59 5.45 25.61 -8.89
C THR A 59 4.89 26.15 -10.22
N ASP A 60 5.63 25.94 -11.30
CA ASP A 60 5.44 26.47 -12.65
C ASP A 60 4.95 25.40 -13.64
N LEU A 61 4.99 24.12 -13.24
CA LEU A 61 4.43 22.96 -13.94
C LEU A 61 3.92 21.99 -12.86
N THR A 62 2.86 22.38 -12.17
CA THR A 62 2.22 21.51 -11.19
C THR A 62 1.77 20.21 -11.88
N TRP A 63 1.72 19.11 -11.14
CA TRP A 63 1.01 17.90 -11.58
C TRP A 63 -0.43 18.21 -12.04
N ALA A 64 -1.01 19.35 -11.63
CA ALA A 64 -2.27 19.89 -12.14
C ALA A 64 -2.26 20.24 -13.65
N ALA A 65 -1.10 20.48 -14.27
CA ALA A 65 -0.98 20.63 -15.72
C ALA A 65 -1.14 19.29 -16.47
N TRP A 66 -0.86 18.16 -15.81
CA TRP A 66 -1.05 16.80 -16.35
C TRP A 66 -2.39 16.19 -15.92
N ALA A 67 -2.85 16.49 -14.71
CA ALA A 67 -4.12 16.02 -14.13
C ALA A 67 -5.35 16.84 -14.59
N GLY A 68 -5.15 17.87 -15.41
CA GLY A 68 -6.19 18.84 -15.71
C GLY A 68 -6.42 19.77 -14.52
N SER A 69 -6.60 21.04 -14.82
CA SER A 69 -6.81 22.13 -13.86
C SER A 69 -8.13 21.97 -13.09
N ASP A 70 -8.14 21.10 -12.08
CA ASP A 70 -9.18 21.02 -11.06
C ASP A 70 -8.57 21.44 -9.69
N PRO A 71 -9.05 22.53 -9.08
CA PRO A 71 -8.65 22.94 -7.73
C PRO A 71 -8.99 21.91 -6.64
N SER A 72 -9.75 20.86 -6.95
CA SER A 72 -9.86 19.65 -6.13
C SER A 72 -8.79 18.60 -6.50
N LEU A 73 -7.51 18.97 -6.42
CA LEU A 73 -6.48 17.95 -6.16
C LEU A 73 -6.97 17.20 -4.91
N ASP A 74 -7.47 15.99 -5.17
CA ASP A 74 -8.40 15.26 -4.33
C ASP A 74 -7.94 15.25 -2.86
N PRO A 75 -8.78 15.60 -1.87
CA PRO A 75 -8.46 15.32 -0.46
C PRO A 75 -8.05 13.86 -0.26
N ALA A 76 -8.56 12.94 -1.09
CA ALA A 76 -8.14 11.55 -1.13
C ALA A 76 -6.68 11.35 -1.59
N ASN A 77 -5.95 12.36 -2.04
CA ASN A 77 -4.50 12.30 -2.31
C ASN A 77 -3.66 13.10 -1.29
N ASP A 78 -4.27 13.60 -0.22
CA ASP A 78 -3.51 14.12 0.91
C ASP A 78 -2.98 12.95 1.74
N LEU A 79 -1.69 12.67 1.59
CA LEU A 79 -0.98 11.64 2.37
C LEU A 79 -1.13 11.85 3.90
N ARG A 80 -1.42 13.08 4.36
CA ARG A 80 -1.77 13.37 5.77
C ARG A 80 -3.14 12.82 6.14
N GLN A 81 -4.13 12.94 5.25
CA GLN A 81 -5.49 12.45 5.49
C GLN A 81 -5.51 10.91 5.59
N TRP A 82 -4.70 10.21 4.79
CA TRP A 82 -4.57 8.75 4.87
C TRP A 82 -4.13 8.31 6.27
N ARG A 83 -3.02 8.88 6.74
CA ARG A 83 -2.47 8.66 8.08
C ARG A 83 -3.49 8.99 9.15
N ALA A 84 -4.09 10.18 9.10
CA ALA A 84 -5.08 10.62 10.09
C ALA A 84 -6.33 9.71 10.12
N THR A 85 -6.72 9.13 8.99
CA THR A 85 -7.87 8.20 8.93
C THR A 85 -7.53 6.86 9.58
N ILE A 86 -6.35 6.32 9.30
CA ILE A 86 -5.87 5.05 9.88
C ILE A 86 -5.55 5.23 11.38
N GLU A 87 -4.95 6.34 11.77
CA GLU A 87 -4.57 6.62 13.17
C GLU A 87 -5.79 6.75 14.10
N ARG A 88 -6.98 7.07 13.57
CA ARG A 88 -8.26 7.04 14.30
C ARG A 88 -8.75 5.61 14.55
N HIS A 89 -7.87 4.77 15.08
CA HIS A 89 -8.04 3.33 15.20
C HIS A 89 -9.17 2.90 16.14
N GLU A 90 -9.74 3.80 16.93
CA GLU A 90 -10.93 3.54 17.76
C GLU A 90 -12.23 3.53 16.94
N SER A 91 -12.20 4.13 15.74
CA SER A 91 -13.35 4.23 14.84
C SER A 91 -13.69 2.92 14.12
N TYR A 92 -12.77 1.96 14.09
CA TYR A 92 -12.93 0.65 13.46
C TYR A 92 -12.33 -0.48 14.30
N ASP A 93 -12.85 -1.70 14.11
CA ASP A 93 -12.45 -2.87 14.87
C ASP A 93 -11.37 -3.69 14.14
N GLU A 94 -11.30 -3.61 12.80
CA GLU A 94 -10.29 -4.28 11.95
C GLU A 94 -9.89 -3.38 10.78
N LEU A 95 -8.59 -3.33 10.50
CA LEU A 95 -8.01 -2.71 9.32
C LEU A 95 -7.83 -3.76 8.23
N ILE A 96 -8.42 -3.57 7.05
CA ILE A 96 -8.32 -4.51 5.93
C ILE A 96 -7.56 -3.83 4.80
N LEU A 97 -6.41 -4.41 4.45
CA LEU A 97 -5.49 -3.93 3.42
C LEU A 97 -5.77 -4.65 2.10
N TRP A 98 -5.92 -3.90 1.01
CA TRP A 98 -6.19 -4.40 -0.35
C TRP A 98 -5.05 -3.97 -1.27
N PHE A 99 -4.20 -4.92 -1.63
CA PHE A 99 -2.96 -4.68 -2.39
C PHE A 99 -2.70 -5.77 -3.42
N GLU A 100 -1.69 -5.57 -4.23
CA GLU A 100 -1.31 -6.39 -5.38
C GLU A 100 0.17 -6.77 -5.34
N HIS A 101 0.64 -7.60 -6.28
CA HIS A 101 2.04 -8.09 -6.30
C HIS A 101 2.99 -7.26 -7.17
N ASP A 102 2.55 -6.10 -7.65
CA ASP A 102 3.42 -5.23 -8.44
C ASP A 102 4.32 -4.34 -7.56
N LEU A 103 5.26 -3.64 -8.19
CA LEU A 103 6.22 -2.80 -7.47
C LEU A 103 5.56 -1.63 -6.71
N PHE A 104 4.51 -1.04 -7.27
CA PHE A 104 3.82 0.08 -6.64
C PHE A 104 3.17 -0.36 -5.33
N ASP A 105 2.44 -1.48 -5.38
CA ASP A 105 1.78 -2.06 -4.22
C ASP A 105 2.75 -2.54 -3.16
N GLN A 106 3.80 -3.27 -3.53
CA GLN A 106 4.74 -3.81 -2.56
C GLN A 106 5.51 -2.70 -1.83
N LEU A 107 5.86 -1.59 -2.50
CA LEU A 107 6.48 -0.43 -1.85
C LEU A 107 5.53 0.27 -0.87
N ASN A 108 4.26 0.45 -1.26
CA ASN A 108 3.25 1.03 -0.39
C ASN A 108 2.94 0.14 0.82
N LEU A 109 2.85 -1.18 0.61
CA LEU A 109 2.57 -2.14 1.65
C LEU A 109 3.69 -2.20 2.70
N ILE A 110 4.98 -2.22 2.29
CA ILE A 110 6.09 -2.22 3.26
C ILE A 110 6.14 -0.92 4.06
N GLN A 111 5.84 0.22 3.43
CA GLN A 111 5.77 1.50 4.12
C GLN A 111 4.63 1.50 5.13
N LEU A 112 3.43 1.13 4.70
CA LEU A 112 2.22 1.12 5.54
C LEU A 112 2.35 0.14 6.70
N LEU A 113 2.86 -1.07 6.48
CA LEU A 113 3.06 -2.05 7.55
C LEU A 113 4.09 -1.57 8.57
N THR A 114 5.18 -0.94 8.11
CA THR A 114 6.15 -0.32 9.02
C THR A 114 5.49 0.80 9.83
N TRP A 115 4.74 1.68 9.17
CA TRP A 115 4.02 2.79 9.81
C TRP A 115 2.98 2.28 10.83
N ILE A 116 2.20 1.26 10.51
CA ILE A 116 1.20 0.68 11.41
C ILE A 116 1.81 0.26 12.75
N ARG A 117 3.06 -0.26 12.76
CA ARG A 117 3.72 -0.67 14.00
C ARG A 117 4.10 0.46 14.93
N ASP A 118 4.28 1.66 14.39
CA ASP A 118 4.66 2.84 15.17
C ASP A 118 3.42 3.59 15.67
N TYR A 119 2.30 3.54 14.93
CA TYR A 119 1.13 4.41 15.17
C TYR A 119 -0.14 3.68 15.65
N LEU A 120 -0.25 2.36 15.47
CA LEU A 120 -1.42 1.60 15.94
C LEU A 120 -1.09 0.73 17.16
N PRO A 121 -2.07 0.47 18.06
CA PRO A 121 -1.89 -0.50 19.14
C PRO A 121 -1.50 -1.88 18.59
N ALA A 122 -0.54 -2.55 19.21
CA ALA A 122 -0.07 -3.87 18.77
C ALA A 122 -1.19 -4.92 18.66
N ALA A 123 -2.25 -4.79 19.47
CA ALA A 123 -3.43 -5.67 19.46
C ALA A 123 -4.48 -5.32 18.38
N LYS A 124 -4.30 -4.25 17.60
CA LYS A 124 -5.22 -3.85 16.53
C LYS A 124 -5.23 -4.94 15.44
N PRO A 125 -6.38 -5.58 15.15
CA PRO A 125 -6.45 -6.55 14.06
C PRO A 125 -6.21 -5.89 12.70
N VAL A 126 -5.26 -6.43 11.96
CA VAL A 126 -4.96 -6.06 10.57
C VAL A 126 -5.01 -7.31 9.72
N SER A 127 -5.72 -7.22 8.60
CA SER A 127 -5.85 -8.30 7.62
C SER A 127 -5.41 -7.81 6.24
N LEU A 128 -4.90 -8.72 5.41
CA LEU A 128 -4.37 -8.43 4.08
C LEU A 128 -5.06 -9.31 3.04
N ILE A 129 -5.48 -8.67 1.96
CA ILE A 129 -5.84 -9.28 0.68
C ILE A 129 -4.77 -8.81 -0.29
N CYS A 130 -3.92 -9.73 -0.75
CA CYS A 130 -2.82 -9.46 -1.67
C CYS A 130 -2.82 -10.48 -2.79
N ILE A 131 -3.36 -10.12 -3.97
CA ILE A 131 -3.53 -11.06 -5.08
C ILE A 131 -2.75 -10.63 -6.32
N GLY A 132 -2.23 -11.61 -7.06
CA GLY A 132 -1.56 -11.40 -8.35
C GLY A 132 -2.27 -12.11 -9.50
N SER A 133 -3.43 -12.72 -9.24
CA SER A 133 -4.25 -13.42 -10.23
C SER A 133 -5.67 -13.56 -9.71
N PHE A 134 -6.64 -13.62 -10.62
CA PHE A 134 -8.03 -13.89 -10.29
C PHE A 134 -8.59 -15.00 -11.20
N PRO A 135 -9.32 -16.00 -10.68
CA PRO A 135 -9.89 -17.06 -11.50
C PRO A 135 -10.76 -16.52 -12.65
N GLY A 136 -10.49 -16.96 -13.88
CA GLY A 136 -11.21 -16.49 -15.07
C GLY A 136 -10.66 -15.20 -15.70
N ARG A 137 -9.60 -14.60 -15.12
CA ARG A 137 -8.90 -13.42 -15.66
C ARG A 137 -7.43 -13.76 -15.98
N PRO A 138 -7.13 -14.33 -17.15
CA PRO A 138 -5.77 -14.74 -17.51
C PRO A 138 -4.79 -13.57 -17.62
N ASP A 139 -5.27 -12.37 -17.94
CA ASP A 139 -4.46 -11.15 -18.07
C ASP A 139 -4.69 -10.16 -16.92
N PHE A 140 -5.06 -10.66 -15.73
CA PHE A 140 -5.41 -9.86 -14.55
C PHE A 140 -4.37 -8.75 -14.30
N LYS A 141 -4.79 -7.49 -14.44
CA LYS A 141 -3.94 -6.31 -14.20
C LYS A 141 -4.02 -5.80 -12.78
N GLY A 142 -5.19 -5.95 -12.17
CA GLY A 142 -5.29 -5.73 -10.75
C GLY A 142 -6.69 -5.57 -10.17
N LEU A 143 -6.77 -5.18 -8.90
CA LEU A 143 -8.03 -5.04 -8.17
C LEU A 143 -8.98 -4.04 -8.84
N GLY A 144 -8.43 -3.01 -9.49
CA GLY A 144 -9.19 -1.99 -10.21
C GLY A 144 -9.99 -2.47 -11.42
N GLU A 145 -9.69 -3.65 -11.99
CA GLU A 145 -10.47 -4.22 -13.11
C GLU A 145 -11.57 -5.21 -12.67
N LEU A 146 -11.64 -5.55 -11.38
CA LEU A 146 -12.65 -6.45 -10.84
C LEU A 146 -14.03 -5.78 -10.79
N THR A 147 -15.05 -6.57 -11.09
CA THR A 147 -16.44 -6.19 -10.81
C THR A 147 -16.71 -6.18 -9.30
N PRO A 148 -17.76 -5.47 -8.82
CA PRO A 148 -18.12 -5.47 -7.41
C PRO A 148 -18.29 -6.87 -6.79
N ASP A 149 -18.94 -7.80 -7.51
CA ASP A 149 -19.15 -9.17 -7.04
C ASP A 149 -17.83 -9.97 -6.96
N GLU A 150 -16.96 -9.81 -7.95
CA GLU A 150 -15.63 -10.43 -7.93
C GLU A 150 -14.78 -9.92 -6.77
N LEU A 151 -14.75 -8.60 -6.54
CA LEU A 151 -14.01 -8.01 -5.42
C LEU A 151 -14.57 -8.46 -4.07
N ALA A 152 -15.90 -8.48 -3.92
CA ALA A 152 -16.56 -8.95 -2.71
C ALA A 152 -16.19 -10.40 -2.35
N SER A 153 -15.99 -11.25 -3.37
CA SER A 153 -15.58 -12.64 -3.16
C SER A 153 -14.23 -12.81 -2.46
N LEU A 154 -13.35 -11.81 -2.54
CA LEU A 154 -12.02 -11.83 -1.91
C LEU A 154 -12.06 -11.48 -0.42
N LEU A 155 -13.14 -10.86 0.08
CA LEU A 155 -13.20 -10.38 1.46
C LEU A 155 -12.94 -11.53 2.45
N GLU A 156 -13.54 -12.69 2.23
CA GLU A 156 -13.42 -13.86 3.09
C GLU A 156 -12.11 -14.64 2.88
N THR A 157 -11.28 -14.24 1.91
CA THR A 157 -9.94 -14.84 1.69
C THR A 157 -8.84 -14.08 2.41
N ARG A 158 -9.15 -12.94 3.06
CA ARG A 158 -8.18 -12.10 3.78
C ARG A 158 -7.41 -12.90 4.84
N GLN A 159 -6.11 -12.63 4.94
CA GLN A 159 -5.22 -13.29 5.88
C GLN A 159 -4.81 -12.33 7.00
N PRO A 160 -4.67 -12.78 8.26
CA PRO A 160 -4.20 -11.90 9.33
C PRO A 160 -2.74 -11.50 9.10
N VAL A 161 -2.44 -10.22 9.31
CA VAL A 161 -1.06 -9.73 9.32
C VAL A 161 -0.45 -10.04 10.68
N SER A 162 0.63 -10.82 10.67
CA SER A 162 1.36 -11.30 11.85
C SER A 162 2.73 -10.64 12.02
N ASP A 163 3.36 -10.79 13.19
CA ASP A 163 4.67 -10.21 13.49
C ASP A 163 5.76 -10.45 12.44
N PRO A 164 5.88 -11.65 11.82
CA PRO A 164 6.81 -11.85 10.71
C PRO A 164 6.60 -10.90 9.52
N HIS A 165 5.36 -10.59 9.15
CA HIS A 165 5.07 -9.65 8.06
C HIS A 165 5.59 -8.25 8.39
N TYR A 166 5.35 -7.79 9.61
CA TYR A 166 5.81 -6.48 10.07
C TYR A 166 7.34 -6.39 10.14
N GLU A 167 8.01 -7.45 10.59
CA GLU A 167 9.47 -7.46 10.66
C GLU A 167 10.11 -7.45 9.27
N VAL A 168 9.57 -8.21 8.32
CA VAL A 168 10.04 -8.15 6.93
C VAL A 168 9.72 -6.80 6.30
N ALA A 169 8.55 -6.21 6.55
CA ALA A 169 8.20 -4.87 6.08
C ALA A 169 9.20 -3.83 6.55
N ARG A 170 9.56 -3.87 7.84
CA ARG A 170 10.51 -2.94 8.46
C ARG A 170 11.91 -3.07 7.86
N ARG A 171 12.38 -4.31 7.64
CA ARG A 171 13.67 -4.58 6.98
C ARG A 171 13.68 -4.09 5.54
N ALA A 172 12.63 -4.41 4.78
CA ALA A 172 12.45 -3.97 3.39
C ALA A 172 12.39 -2.45 3.27
N TRP A 173 11.60 -1.80 4.12
CA TRP A 173 11.45 -0.36 4.13
C TRP A 173 12.75 0.36 4.45
N ARG A 174 13.53 -0.16 5.41
CA ARG A 174 14.87 0.37 5.69
C ARG A 174 15.79 0.21 4.49
N ALA A 175 15.87 -1.00 3.92
CA ALA A 175 16.74 -1.30 2.79
C ALA A 175 16.41 -0.43 1.56
N PHE A 176 15.13 -0.24 1.26
CA PHE A 176 14.65 0.60 0.16
C PHE A 176 15.12 2.06 0.27
N ARG A 177 15.29 2.56 1.49
CA ARG A 177 15.65 3.95 1.78
C ARG A 177 17.16 4.18 1.94
N GLU A 178 17.96 3.15 1.76
CA GLU A 178 19.42 3.29 1.77
C GLU A 178 19.89 4.03 0.51
N PRO A 179 20.97 4.84 0.57
CA PRO A 179 21.48 5.59 -0.59
C PRO A 179 21.98 4.72 -1.75
N THR A 180 22.12 3.41 -1.54
CA THR A 180 22.64 2.44 -2.52
C THR A 180 21.77 1.19 -2.51
N PRO A 181 21.63 0.47 -3.65
CA PRO A 181 20.77 -0.70 -3.75
C PRO A 181 21.29 -1.94 -2.99
N LYS A 182 22.50 -1.87 -2.42
CA LYS A 182 23.18 -2.99 -1.75
C LYS A 182 22.31 -3.67 -0.68
N ALA A 183 21.60 -2.88 0.13
CA ALA A 183 20.75 -3.42 1.19
C ALA A 183 19.52 -4.17 0.64
N LEU A 184 18.97 -3.71 -0.50
CA LEU A 184 17.90 -4.42 -1.19
C LEU A 184 18.39 -5.72 -1.82
N ASP A 185 19.60 -5.70 -2.39
CA ASP A 185 20.24 -6.89 -2.96
C ASP A 185 20.50 -7.97 -1.91
N GLU A 186 20.99 -7.58 -0.73
CA GLU A 186 21.18 -8.47 0.41
C GLU A 186 19.82 -9.03 0.88
N LEU A 187 18.80 -8.19 0.99
CA LEU A 187 17.47 -8.62 1.40
C LEU A 187 16.81 -9.61 0.42
N ARG A 188 17.08 -9.47 -0.89
CA ARG A 188 16.61 -10.42 -1.92
C ARG A 188 17.19 -11.82 -1.72
N GLN A 189 18.38 -11.93 -1.13
CA GLN A 189 19.06 -13.20 -0.84
C GLN A 189 18.58 -13.82 0.48
N ASP A 190 17.92 -13.04 1.34
CA ASP A 190 17.38 -13.48 2.62
C ASP A 190 15.99 -14.14 2.48
N ASP A 191 15.60 -14.91 3.50
CA ASP A 191 14.25 -15.47 3.59
C ASP A 191 13.21 -14.36 3.82
N THR A 192 12.45 -14.06 2.77
CA THR A 192 11.31 -13.12 2.76
C THR A 192 9.97 -13.86 2.60
N SER A 193 9.95 -15.18 2.87
CA SER A 193 8.76 -16.03 2.68
C SER A 193 7.52 -15.59 3.44
N ALA A 194 7.66 -14.76 4.48
CA ALA A 194 6.53 -14.14 5.17
C ALA A 194 5.64 -13.28 4.24
N PHE A 195 6.18 -12.73 3.15
CA PHE A 195 5.39 -12.05 2.11
C PHE A 195 5.05 -12.95 0.92
N ALA A 196 5.59 -14.17 0.86
CA ALA A 196 5.27 -15.12 -0.19
C ALA A 196 3.97 -15.87 0.18
N VAL A 197 2.83 -15.43 -0.35
CA VAL A 197 1.56 -16.15 -0.16
C VAL A 197 1.27 -17.08 -1.35
N SER A 198 1.17 -18.38 -1.03
CA SER A 198 0.78 -19.53 -1.88
C SER A 198 1.73 -19.88 -3.05
N ARG A 199 2.16 -21.16 -3.06
CA ARG A 199 3.21 -21.78 -3.91
C ARG A 199 2.95 -21.78 -5.44
N SER A 200 2.02 -20.99 -5.95
CA SER A 200 1.64 -21.00 -7.37
C SER A 200 2.41 -19.98 -8.21
N SER A 201 3.02 -18.98 -7.61
CA SER A 201 3.67 -17.89 -8.36
C SER A 201 5.05 -17.60 -7.78
N HIS A 202 6.10 -17.99 -8.51
CA HIS A 202 7.49 -17.66 -8.21
C HIS A 202 7.77 -16.18 -8.51
N HIS A 203 7.09 -15.26 -7.84
CA HIS A 203 7.35 -13.84 -7.99
C HIS A 203 8.18 -13.38 -6.79
N SER A 204 9.38 -12.90 -7.08
CA SER A 204 10.27 -12.22 -6.14
C SER A 204 9.51 -11.07 -5.49
N PHE A 205 9.70 -10.86 -4.19
CA PHE A 205 9.13 -9.76 -3.40
C PHE A 205 9.41 -8.36 -4.00
N PHE A 206 10.47 -8.24 -4.79
CA PHE A 206 10.73 -7.09 -5.66
C PHE A 206 10.84 -7.57 -7.12
N PRO A 207 9.74 -7.56 -7.89
CA PRO A 207 9.83 -7.73 -9.33
C PRO A 207 10.29 -6.39 -9.95
N GLY A 208 11.43 -6.38 -10.64
CA GLY A 208 11.81 -5.27 -11.52
C GLY A 208 12.81 -4.23 -11.02
N ILE A 209 13.46 -4.41 -9.86
CA ILE A 209 14.66 -3.62 -9.52
C ILE A 209 15.85 -4.19 -10.31
N SER A 210 15.99 -3.78 -11.57
CA SER A 210 17.22 -3.99 -12.32
C SER A 210 18.25 -2.97 -11.86
N VAL A 211 19.38 -3.49 -11.36
CA VAL A 211 20.58 -2.70 -11.06
C VAL A 211 21.44 -2.76 -12.31
N ASP A 212 21.31 -1.77 -13.18
CA ASP A 212 22.32 -1.43 -14.19
C ASP A 212 23.19 -0.28 -13.66
#